data_AF-A0AAW3PS57-F1
#
_entry.id   AF-A0AAW3PS57-F1
#
_cell.length_a   1.000
_cell.length_b   1.000
_cell.length_c   1.000
_cell.angle_alpha   90.00
_cell.angle_beta   90.00
_cell.angle_gamma   90.00
#
_symmetry.space_group_name_H-M   'P 1'
#
loop_
_entity.id
_entity.type
_entity.pdbx_description
1 polymer ?
#
loop_
_entity_poly.entity_id
_entity_poly.type
_entity_poly.pdbx_seq_one_letter_code
_entity_poly.pdbx_strand_id
1 'polypeptide(L)'
;MRWIGKTLAVIWSIAVVGIASVHAAPGEPAFPRFTQTEGKLDADGLPVSGVKLCALPDRAPCFEMPPAPLPHSSKEWYQFGLNPRSERLPIASGGSWVFFSGMFSGGGSGMLERVAVLRVGANGKIENLMPTVTQTEMADRAMWSLPQVSPYPLFVRADYVWGKDENHFGQHFFEVDAWMFDPAANQYVKRFSYRTSKRYDRGEGADHVLTAERPEILRRLAAGK
;
A
#
# COMPACT_ATOMS: atom_id res chain seq x y z
N MET A 1 33.86 -66.72 -25.79
CA MET A 1 32.51 -66.59 -25.19
C MET A 1 32.26 -65.11 -24.93
N ARG A 2 31.13 -64.59 -25.44
CA ARG A 2 30.72 -63.18 -25.37
C ARG A 2 30.14 -62.84 -24.00
N TRP A 3 30.50 -61.70 -23.43
CA TRP A 3 29.66 -61.03 -22.44
C TRP A 3 29.77 -59.51 -22.58
N ILE A 4 28.65 -58.88 -22.93
CA ILE A 4 28.49 -57.43 -23.11
C ILE A 4 27.79 -56.93 -21.85
N GLY A 5 28.55 -56.32 -20.93
CA GLY A 5 28.01 -55.63 -19.76
C GLY A 5 27.63 -54.19 -20.15
N LYS A 6 26.34 -53.87 -20.12
CA LYS A 6 25.82 -52.51 -20.32
C LYS A 6 26.06 -51.68 -19.06
N THR A 7 26.88 -50.64 -19.15
CA THR A 7 27.00 -49.58 -18.13
C THR A 7 25.78 -48.67 -18.18
N LEU A 8 24.96 -48.70 -17.12
CA LEU A 8 23.91 -47.72 -16.85
C LEU A 8 24.55 -46.44 -16.29
N ALA A 9 24.60 -45.38 -17.09
CA ALA A 9 24.94 -44.05 -16.60
C ALA A 9 23.71 -43.45 -15.89
N VAL A 10 23.78 -43.34 -14.57
CA VAL A 10 22.77 -42.63 -13.76
C VAL A 10 23.13 -41.15 -13.81
N ILE A 11 22.39 -40.37 -14.59
CA ILE A 11 22.50 -38.90 -14.61
C ILE A 11 21.74 -38.37 -13.40
N TRP A 12 22.47 -37.95 -12.37
CA TRP A 12 21.92 -37.18 -11.26
C TRP A 12 21.69 -35.74 -11.74
N SER A 13 20.47 -35.46 -12.19
CA SER A 13 20.03 -34.09 -12.46
C SER A 13 19.74 -33.41 -11.12
N ILE A 14 20.72 -32.69 -10.58
CA ILE A 14 20.49 -31.77 -9.46
C ILE A 14 19.73 -30.57 -10.04
N ALA A 15 18.43 -30.52 -9.79
CA ALA A 15 17.64 -29.32 -10.03
C ALA A 15 18.07 -28.25 -9.01
N VAL A 16 18.94 -27.34 -9.42
CA VAL A 16 19.23 -26.13 -8.66
C VAL A 16 18.02 -25.22 -8.81
N VAL A 17 17.09 -25.30 -7.86
CA VAL A 17 16.05 -24.29 -7.68
C VAL A 17 16.75 -23.04 -7.15
N GLY A 18 17.12 -22.14 -8.06
CA GLY A 18 17.64 -20.83 -7.69
C GLY A 18 16.54 -20.04 -7.00
N ILE A 19 16.60 -19.95 -5.67
CA ILE A 19 15.82 -18.96 -4.93
C ILE A 19 16.48 -17.61 -5.25
N ALA A 20 15.94 -16.89 -6.23
CA ALA A 20 16.35 -15.52 -6.47
C ALA A 20 15.93 -14.69 -5.25
N SER A 21 16.87 -14.47 -4.33
CA SER A 21 16.68 -13.56 -3.21
C SER A 21 16.47 -12.16 -3.76
N VAL A 22 15.22 -11.69 -3.76
CA VAL A 22 14.88 -10.31 -4.10
C VAL A 22 15.46 -9.42 -3.02
N HIS A 23 16.63 -8.83 -3.29
CA HIS A 23 17.21 -7.80 -2.45
C HIS A 23 16.63 -6.46 -2.88
N ALA A 24 16.39 -5.55 -1.92
CA ALA A 24 16.06 -4.18 -2.28
C ALA A 24 17.24 -3.57 -3.05
N ALA A 25 16.94 -2.63 -3.94
CA ALA A 25 17.96 -1.90 -4.65
C ALA A 25 19.02 -1.35 -3.67
N PRO A 26 20.32 -1.56 -3.93
CA PRO A 26 21.36 -1.03 -3.07
C PRO A 26 21.29 0.51 -3.07
N GLY A 27 21.25 1.12 -1.88
CA GLY A 27 21.38 2.57 -1.73
C GLY A 27 20.11 3.38 -1.96
N GLU A 28 18.94 2.89 -1.55
CA GLU A 28 17.73 3.73 -1.47
C GLU A 28 18.04 5.00 -0.64
N PRO A 29 17.76 6.21 -1.17
CA PRO A 29 18.05 7.43 -0.45
C PRO A 29 17.12 7.59 0.76
N ALA A 30 17.63 8.22 1.81
CA ALA A 30 16.76 8.68 2.89
C ALA A 30 15.83 9.76 2.36
N PHE A 31 14.51 9.58 2.52
CA PHE A 31 13.56 10.66 2.27
C PHE A 31 13.99 11.90 3.09
N PRO A 32 14.02 13.11 2.51
CA PRO A 32 14.41 14.31 3.25
C PRO A 32 13.47 14.58 4.43
N ARG A 33 13.82 15.56 5.27
CA ARG A 33 12.83 16.14 6.19
C ARG A 33 11.70 16.75 5.35
N PHE A 34 10.49 16.79 5.89
CA PHE A 34 9.34 17.30 5.15
C PHE A 34 8.34 17.99 6.06
N THR A 35 7.45 18.77 5.44
CA THR A 35 6.25 19.32 6.05
C THR A 35 5.02 18.85 5.32
N GLN A 36 3.87 18.90 6.00
CA GLN A 36 2.57 18.63 5.42
C GLN A 36 1.65 19.81 5.57
N THR A 37 0.77 19.98 4.60
CA THR A 37 -0.27 21.00 4.66
C THR A 37 -1.57 20.44 4.08
N GLU A 38 -2.69 20.89 4.63
CA GLU A 38 -3.98 20.71 4.00
C GLU A 38 -4.02 21.38 2.62
N GLY A 39 -4.96 20.91 1.79
CA GLY A 39 -5.36 21.60 0.59
C GLY A 39 -6.15 22.86 0.92
N LYS A 40 -6.18 23.79 -0.04
CA LYS A 40 -7.10 24.93 -0.01
C LYS A 40 -8.53 24.45 -0.19
N LEU A 41 -9.45 25.08 0.53
CA LEU A 41 -10.89 24.89 0.42
C LEU A 41 -11.54 26.12 -0.22
N ASP A 42 -12.65 25.93 -0.91
CA ASP A 42 -13.52 27.03 -1.34
C ASP A 42 -14.43 27.53 -0.19
N ALA A 43 -15.35 28.44 -0.51
CA ALA A 43 -16.28 29.02 0.47
C ALA A 43 -17.26 28.00 1.06
N ASP A 44 -17.49 26.88 0.36
CA ASP A 44 -18.37 25.80 0.78
C ASP A 44 -17.61 24.71 1.56
N GLY A 45 -16.31 24.90 1.77
CA GLY A 45 -15.45 23.94 2.46
C GLY A 45 -15.02 22.77 1.59
N LEU A 46 -15.23 22.83 0.27
CA LEU A 46 -14.82 21.77 -0.65
C LEU A 46 -13.36 21.96 -1.08
N PRO A 47 -12.56 20.88 -1.19
CA PRO A 47 -11.18 21.01 -1.61
C PRO A 47 -11.04 21.51 -3.06
N VAL A 48 -10.22 22.54 -3.24
CA VAL A 48 -9.77 23.04 -4.56
C VAL A 48 -8.31 22.71 -4.86
N SER A 49 -7.64 22.03 -3.92
CA SER A 49 -6.30 21.44 -4.07
C SER A 49 -6.16 20.25 -3.13
N GLY A 50 -5.18 19.38 -3.40
CA GLY A 50 -4.90 18.20 -2.59
C GLY A 50 -4.06 18.53 -1.36
N VAL A 51 -4.03 17.61 -0.40
CA VAL A 51 -3.02 17.65 0.66
C VAL A 51 -1.62 17.59 0.05
N LYS A 52 -0.66 18.28 0.68
CA LYS A 52 0.71 18.37 0.18
C LYS A 52 1.74 17.82 1.16
N LEU A 53 2.79 17.24 0.61
CA LEU A 53 4.01 16.91 1.32
C LEU A 53 5.19 17.54 0.59
N CYS A 54 5.92 18.43 1.26
CA CYS A 54 7.04 19.18 0.67
C CYS A 54 8.34 18.90 1.41
N ALA A 55 9.41 18.65 0.66
CA ALA A 55 10.74 18.44 1.21
C ALA A 55 11.32 19.74 1.80
N LEU A 56 11.99 19.65 2.95
CA LEU A 56 12.66 20.73 3.64
C LEU A 56 14.16 20.76 3.32
N PRO A 57 14.84 21.92 3.47
CA PRO A 57 14.34 23.19 4.02
C PRO A 57 13.55 24.05 3.03
N ASP A 58 13.79 23.88 1.73
CA ASP A 58 13.31 24.80 0.69
C ASP A 58 11.81 24.70 0.40
N ARG A 59 11.11 23.74 1.04
CA ARG A 59 9.71 23.37 0.75
C ARG A 59 9.52 22.97 -0.72
N ALA A 60 10.53 22.35 -1.30
CA ALA A 60 10.55 21.81 -2.65
C ALA A 60 11.52 20.61 -2.73
N PRO A 61 11.26 19.57 -3.54
CA PRO A 61 10.01 19.33 -4.30
C PRO A 61 8.80 19.07 -3.38
N CYS A 62 7.59 19.20 -3.95
CA CYS A 62 6.33 18.83 -3.29
C CYS A 62 5.62 17.72 -4.07
N PHE A 63 4.95 16.84 -3.34
CA PHE A 63 3.87 16.01 -3.86
C PHE A 63 2.54 16.62 -3.41
N GLU A 64 1.58 16.72 -4.33
CA GLU A 64 0.21 17.12 -4.06
C GLU A 64 -0.71 15.96 -4.44
N MET A 65 -1.63 15.58 -3.55
CA MET A 65 -2.58 14.53 -3.84
C MET A 65 -3.42 14.91 -5.08
N PRO A 66 -3.39 14.12 -6.16
CA PRO A 66 -4.01 14.52 -7.41
C PRO A 66 -5.53 14.57 -7.27
N PRO A 67 -6.21 15.35 -8.13
CA PRO A 67 -7.66 15.30 -8.21
C PRO A 67 -8.12 13.89 -8.62
N ALA A 68 -9.37 13.58 -8.34
CA ALA A 68 -10.01 12.36 -8.83
C ALA A 68 -10.97 12.70 -9.97
N PRO A 69 -11.09 11.83 -10.98
CA PRO A 69 -12.16 11.96 -11.95
C PRO A 69 -13.50 11.85 -11.23
N LEU A 70 -14.43 12.73 -11.60
CA LEU A 70 -15.82 12.60 -11.15
C LEU A 70 -16.50 11.45 -11.91
N PRO A 71 -17.24 10.57 -11.24
CA PRO A 71 -18.04 9.55 -11.93
C PRO A 71 -18.92 10.19 -13.00
N HIS A 72 -18.89 9.63 -14.21
CA HIS A 72 -19.68 10.11 -15.36
C HIS A 72 -19.38 11.55 -15.81
N SER A 73 -18.19 12.08 -15.52
CA SER A 73 -17.74 13.39 -16.00
C SER A 73 -16.32 13.34 -16.56
N SER A 74 -16.01 14.23 -17.50
CA SER A 74 -14.64 14.52 -17.93
C SER A 74 -13.91 15.49 -17.00
N LYS A 75 -14.58 15.98 -15.95
CA LYS A 75 -14.01 16.90 -14.96
C LYS A 75 -13.30 16.14 -13.83
N GLU A 76 -12.15 16.64 -13.43
CA GLU A 76 -11.40 16.17 -12.27
C GLU A 76 -11.56 17.17 -11.12
N TRP A 77 -11.85 16.66 -9.92
CA TRP A 77 -12.02 17.48 -8.71
C TRP A 77 -11.07 17.04 -7.61
N TYR A 78 -10.58 18.01 -6.84
CA TYR A 78 -9.82 17.70 -5.63
C TYR A 78 -10.79 17.20 -4.56
N GLN A 79 -10.55 15.97 -4.10
CA GLN A 79 -11.34 15.33 -3.04
C GLN A 79 -10.50 15.20 -1.77
N PHE A 80 -9.22 14.86 -1.89
CA PHE A 80 -8.37 14.48 -0.77
C PHE A 80 -7.51 15.66 -0.30
N GLY A 81 -8.18 16.69 0.20
CA GLY A 81 -7.57 17.95 0.66
C GLY A 81 -7.45 18.09 2.17
N LEU A 82 -7.98 17.17 2.96
CA LEU A 82 -8.11 17.33 4.42
C LEU A 82 -7.18 16.40 5.19
N ASN A 83 -6.85 16.74 6.44
CA ASN A 83 -6.19 15.87 7.43
C ASN A 83 -5.02 15.03 6.88
N PRO A 84 -3.95 15.66 6.36
CA PRO A 84 -2.77 14.94 5.91
C PRO A 84 -2.17 14.10 7.04
N ARG A 85 -1.79 12.87 6.72
CA ARG A 85 -1.02 12.01 7.64
C ARG A 85 0.17 11.43 6.92
N SER A 86 1.26 11.23 7.64
CA SER A 86 2.38 10.41 7.14
C SER A 86 2.98 9.52 8.18
N GLU A 87 3.68 8.53 7.67
CA GLU A 87 4.60 7.71 8.41
C GLU A 87 5.88 7.54 7.58
N ARG A 88 7.05 7.65 8.22
CA ARG A 88 8.31 7.35 7.56
C ARG A 88 8.48 5.83 7.50
N LEU A 89 8.86 5.32 6.34
CA LEU A 89 8.98 3.89 6.08
C LEU A 89 10.44 3.53 5.87
N PRO A 90 11.14 2.95 6.86
CA PRO A 90 12.50 2.47 6.68
C PRO A 90 12.55 1.35 5.64
N ILE A 91 13.55 1.38 4.76
CA ILE A 91 13.80 0.29 3.81
C ILE A 91 14.97 -0.55 4.32
N ALA A 92 14.90 -1.87 4.15
CA ALA A 92 15.90 -2.79 4.67
C ALA A 92 17.30 -2.58 4.08
N SER A 93 17.38 -2.12 2.81
CA SER A 93 18.65 -1.76 2.15
C SER A 93 19.24 -0.42 2.59
N GLY A 94 18.59 0.28 3.53
CA GLY A 94 18.93 1.63 3.95
C GLY A 94 17.98 2.69 3.39
N GLY A 95 18.06 3.91 3.91
CA GLY A 95 17.17 4.99 3.51
C GLY A 95 15.73 4.85 4.01
N SER A 96 14.81 5.56 3.37
CA SER A 96 13.40 5.53 3.75
C SER A 96 12.50 6.09 2.66
N TRP A 97 11.26 5.61 2.61
CA TRP A 97 10.15 6.24 1.91
C TRP A 97 9.19 6.89 2.90
N VAL A 98 8.07 7.42 2.40
CA VAL A 98 7.02 8.01 3.24
C VAL A 98 5.66 7.49 2.82
N PHE A 99 4.92 6.86 3.73
CA PHE A 99 3.49 6.72 3.58
C PHE A 99 2.86 8.10 3.73
N PHE A 100 1.92 8.45 2.86
CA PHE A 100 1.19 9.70 2.92
C PHE A 100 -0.28 9.46 2.62
N SER A 101 -1.18 10.11 3.34
CA SER A 101 -2.60 10.06 3.06
C SER A 101 -3.26 11.42 3.16
N GLY A 102 -4.37 11.57 2.44
CA GLY A 102 -5.28 12.71 2.53
C GLY A 102 -6.71 12.22 2.65
N MET A 103 -7.52 12.97 3.37
CA MET A 103 -8.92 12.66 3.63
C MET A 103 -9.84 13.48 2.70
N PHE A 104 -10.93 12.86 2.30
CA PHE A 104 -12.13 13.48 1.76
C PHE A 104 -13.28 13.30 2.77
N SER A 105 -14.05 14.36 3.01
CA SER A 105 -15.30 14.29 3.76
C SER A 105 -16.35 15.14 3.06
N GLY A 106 -17.55 14.59 2.89
CA GLY A 106 -18.73 15.30 2.37
C GLY A 106 -19.59 15.93 3.47
N GLY A 107 -19.10 16.03 4.71
CA GLY A 107 -19.86 16.61 5.84
C GLY A 107 -20.80 15.63 6.58
N GLY A 108 -20.73 14.33 6.28
CA GLY A 108 -21.46 13.26 6.97
C GLY A 108 -20.53 12.36 7.82
N SER A 109 -21.02 11.19 8.24
CA SER A 109 -20.22 10.20 9.00
C SER A 109 -19.24 9.42 8.12
N GLY A 110 -19.49 9.35 6.81
CA GLY A 110 -18.59 8.71 5.85
C GLY A 110 -17.41 9.60 5.49
N MET A 111 -16.21 9.03 5.52
CA MET A 111 -14.98 9.68 5.04
C MET A 111 -14.20 8.70 4.18
N LEU A 112 -13.49 9.24 3.19
CA LEU A 112 -12.56 8.47 2.39
C LEU A 112 -11.14 8.95 2.65
N GLU A 113 -10.18 8.04 2.73
CA GLU A 113 -8.76 8.40 2.68
C GLU A 113 -8.15 7.87 1.38
N ARG A 114 -7.36 8.71 0.71
CA ARG A 114 -6.48 8.27 -0.38
C ARG A 114 -5.07 8.13 0.15
N VAL A 115 -4.41 7.05 -0.22
CA VAL A 115 -3.05 6.73 0.24
C VAL A 115 -2.04 6.82 -0.90
N ALA A 116 -0.80 7.10 -0.53
CA ALA A 116 0.36 7.15 -1.39
C ALA A 116 1.58 6.60 -0.63
N VAL A 117 2.53 6.04 -1.36
CA VAL A 117 3.87 5.75 -0.84
C VAL A 117 4.85 6.54 -1.69
N LEU A 118 5.54 7.47 -1.04
CA LEU A 118 6.33 8.50 -1.69
C LEU A 118 7.82 8.18 -1.60
N ARG A 119 8.51 8.31 -2.73
CA ARG A 119 9.97 8.23 -2.85
C ARG A 119 10.50 9.49 -3.55
N VAL A 120 11.70 9.93 -3.20
CA VAL A 120 12.42 10.91 -4.03
C VAL A 120 13.10 10.16 -5.18
N GLY A 121 12.62 10.38 -6.39
CA GLY A 121 13.19 9.81 -7.60
C GLY A 121 14.57 10.37 -7.92
N ALA A 122 15.30 9.71 -8.81
CA ALA A 122 16.63 10.15 -9.25
C ALA A 122 16.62 11.54 -9.93
N ASN A 123 15.47 11.98 -10.43
CA ASN A 123 15.24 13.31 -10.99
C ASN A 123 15.00 14.39 -9.92
N GLY A 124 15.08 14.04 -8.63
CA GLY A 124 14.82 14.95 -7.52
C GLY A 124 13.34 15.29 -7.31
N LYS A 125 12.40 14.62 -7.98
CA LYS A 125 10.95 14.77 -7.76
C LYS A 125 10.44 13.76 -6.75
N ILE A 126 9.33 14.08 -6.09
CA ILE A 126 8.62 13.11 -5.25
C ILE A 126 7.67 12.31 -6.15
N GLU A 127 7.85 10.99 -6.16
CA GLU A 127 7.10 10.03 -6.95
C GLU A 127 6.14 9.25 -6.04
N ASN A 128 4.89 9.05 -6.49
CA ASN A 128 3.98 8.12 -5.83
C ASN A 128 4.14 6.72 -6.43
N LEU A 129 4.49 5.76 -5.58
CA LEU A 129 4.69 4.36 -5.92
C LEU A 129 3.39 3.55 -5.81
N MET A 130 2.35 4.07 -5.16
CA MET A 130 1.06 3.38 -5.02
C MET A 130 0.17 3.60 -6.24
N PRO A 131 -0.58 2.57 -6.68
CA PRO A 131 -1.73 2.80 -7.54
C PRO A 131 -2.79 3.63 -6.81
N THR A 132 -3.82 4.10 -7.51
CA THR A 132 -4.95 4.80 -6.88
C THR A 132 -5.67 3.86 -5.92
N VAL A 133 -5.39 4.03 -4.62
CA VAL A 133 -6.04 3.29 -3.53
C VAL A 133 -6.75 4.28 -2.63
N THR A 134 -8.07 4.10 -2.51
CA THR A 134 -8.94 4.85 -1.60
C THR A 134 -9.55 3.88 -0.62
N GLN A 135 -9.61 4.25 0.65
CA GLN A 135 -10.17 3.47 1.75
C GLN A 135 -11.26 4.24 2.49
N THR A 136 -12.17 3.52 3.14
CA THR A 136 -13.27 4.12 3.90
C THR A 136 -12.90 4.46 5.35
N GLU A 137 -13.84 5.05 6.09
CA GLU A 137 -13.74 5.41 7.50
C GLU A 137 -13.55 4.24 8.46
N MET A 138 -13.94 3.03 8.05
CA MET A 138 -13.80 1.82 8.87
C MET A 138 -12.63 0.94 8.41
N ALA A 139 -11.83 1.40 7.46
CA ALA A 139 -10.71 0.63 6.97
C ALA A 139 -9.60 0.53 8.02
N ASP A 140 -9.17 -0.70 8.30
CA ASP A 140 -7.90 -0.94 8.97
C ASP A 140 -6.78 -0.91 7.92
N ARG A 141 -5.67 -0.28 8.27
CA ARG A 141 -4.49 -0.28 7.40
C ARG A 141 -3.19 -0.36 8.19
N ALA A 142 -2.18 -0.94 7.57
CA ALA A 142 -0.85 -0.99 8.14
C ALA A 142 0.24 -1.05 7.07
N MET A 143 1.41 -0.50 7.41
CA MET A 143 2.66 -0.71 6.67
C MET A 143 3.46 -1.77 7.41
N TRP A 144 3.54 -2.98 6.86
CA TRP A 144 4.26 -4.10 7.48
C TRP A 144 5.67 -4.22 6.96
N SER A 145 6.64 -4.34 7.87
CA SER A 145 8.01 -4.74 7.54
C SER A 145 8.14 -6.25 7.72
N LEU A 146 8.21 -6.99 6.61
CA LEU A 146 8.40 -8.43 6.58
C LEU A 146 9.55 -8.77 5.62
N PRO A 147 10.83 -8.60 6.04
CA PRO A 147 12.00 -8.80 5.19
C PRO A 147 12.09 -10.20 4.55
N GLN A 148 11.51 -11.20 5.21
CA GLN A 148 11.42 -12.57 4.69
C GLN A 148 10.44 -12.73 3.53
N VAL A 149 9.57 -11.75 3.28
CA VAL A 149 8.60 -11.71 2.18
C VAL A 149 9.01 -10.69 1.13
N SER A 150 9.39 -9.49 1.56
CA SER A 150 9.80 -8.39 0.69
C SER A 150 10.83 -7.52 1.43
N PRO A 151 11.89 -7.06 0.76
CA PRO A 151 12.84 -6.11 1.37
C PRO A 151 12.26 -4.68 1.47
N TYR A 152 11.09 -4.45 0.86
CA TYR A 152 10.30 -3.22 0.94
C TYR A 152 9.08 -3.39 1.85
N PRO A 153 8.60 -2.32 2.51
CA PRO A 153 7.36 -2.31 3.26
C PRO A 153 6.18 -2.83 2.44
N LEU A 154 5.27 -3.54 3.10
CA LEU A 154 4.03 -4.03 2.51
C LEU A 154 2.88 -3.14 2.97
N PHE A 155 2.06 -2.69 2.03
CA PHE A 155 0.81 -2.02 2.39
C PHE A 155 -0.27 -3.10 2.51
N VAL A 156 -0.92 -3.17 3.66
CA VAL A 156 -2.02 -4.11 3.92
C VAL A 156 -3.21 -3.31 4.42
N ARG A 157 -4.38 -3.62 3.90
CA ARG A 157 -5.64 -2.96 4.26
C ARG A 157 -6.75 -3.98 4.39
N ALA A 158 -7.64 -3.79 5.35
CA ALA A 158 -8.95 -4.42 5.39
C ALA A 158 -10.00 -3.31 5.32
N ASP A 159 -10.79 -3.28 4.25
CA ASP A 159 -11.84 -2.27 4.06
C ASP A 159 -13.21 -2.95 4.08
N TYR A 160 -14.21 -2.32 4.69
CA TYR A 160 -15.50 -2.99 4.87
C TYR A 160 -16.26 -3.10 3.55
N VAL A 161 -17.08 -4.14 3.44
CA VAL A 161 -17.92 -4.41 2.28
C VAL A 161 -19.37 -4.35 2.72
N TRP A 162 -20.14 -3.39 2.18
CA TRP A 162 -21.57 -3.30 2.43
C TRP A 162 -22.30 -4.57 1.96
N GLY A 163 -22.86 -5.29 2.92
CA GLY A 163 -23.85 -6.34 2.69
C GLY A 163 -25.28 -5.82 2.66
N LYS A 164 -26.19 -6.65 2.16
CA LYS A 164 -27.63 -6.41 2.28
C LYS A 164 -28.02 -6.45 3.77
N ASP A 165 -28.86 -5.51 4.19
CA ASP A 165 -29.40 -5.38 5.57
C ASP A 165 -28.32 -5.10 6.64
N GLU A 166 -27.16 -4.55 6.25
CA GLU A 166 -26.14 -4.09 7.19
C GLU A 166 -26.36 -2.62 7.59
N ASN A 167 -25.98 -2.27 8.82
CA ASN A 167 -26.06 -0.91 9.34
C ASN A 167 -24.65 -0.37 9.64
N HIS A 168 -24.53 0.95 9.73
CA HIS A 168 -23.24 1.65 9.85
C HIS A 168 -22.41 1.33 11.11
N PHE A 169 -23.02 0.74 12.13
CA PHE A 169 -22.36 0.42 13.40
C PHE A 169 -22.28 -1.09 13.65
N GLY A 170 -22.72 -1.89 12.68
CA GLY A 170 -22.79 -3.33 12.78
C GLY A 170 -21.47 -4.01 12.49
N GLN A 171 -21.47 -5.33 12.58
CA GLN A 171 -20.34 -6.12 12.09
C GLN A 171 -20.42 -6.24 10.57
N HIS A 172 -19.30 -6.04 9.90
CA HIS A 172 -19.19 -6.11 8.45
C HIS A 172 -18.21 -7.19 8.01
N PHE A 173 -18.39 -7.69 6.79
CA PHE A 173 -17.30 -8.37 6.11
C PHE A 173 -16.29 -7.34 5.62
N PHE A 174 -15.03 -7.75 5.53
CA PHE A 174 -13.96 -6.89 5.04
C PHE A 174 -13.31 -7.52 3.81
N GLU A 175 -12.95 -6.69 2.85
CA GLU A 175 -12.03 -7.03 1.78
C GLU A 175 -10.61 -6.71 2.24
N VAL A 176 -9.80 -7.76 2.40
CA VAL A 176 -8.40 -7.67 2.77
C VAL A 176 -7.54 -7.70 1.53
N ASP A 177 -6.78 -6.64 1.34
CA ASP A 177 -5.85 -6.45 0.24
C ASP A 177 -4.41 -6.36 0.76
N ALA A 178 -3.47 -6.91 0.00
CA ALA A 178 -2.05 -6.72 0.24
C ALA A 178 -1.34 -6.27 -1.04
N TRP A 179 -0.54 -5.21 -0.93
CA TRP A 179 0.30 -4.69 -1.99
C TRP A 179 1.78 -4.79 -1.63
N MET A 180 2.58 -5.10 -2.64
CA MET A 180 4.03 -5.20 -2.53
C MET A 180 4.67 -4.37 -3.63
N PHE A 181 5.74 -3.67 -3.32
CA PHE A 181 6.53 -2.98 -4.33
C PHE A 181 7.20 -3.98 -5.27
N ASP A 182 6.98 -3.80 -6.57
CA ASP A 182 7.68 -4.51 -7.64
C ASP A 182 8.74 -3.59 -8.25
N PRO A 183 10.04 -3.88 -8.06
CA PRO A 183 11.12 -3.09 -8.63
C PRO A 183 11.11 -3.04 -10.16
N ALA A 184 10.61 -4.08 -10.84
CA ALA A 184 10.57 -4.12 -12.30
C ALA A 184 9.50 -3.16 -12.85
N ALA A 185 8.34 -3.10 -12.19
CA ALA A 185 7.27 -2.17 -12.53
C ALA A 185 7.47 -0.78 -11.90
N ASN A 186 8.40 -0.64 -10.95
CA ASN A 186 8.67 0.56 -10.16
C ASN A 186 7.41 1.11 -9.47
N GLN A 187 6.54 0.23 -8.99
CA GLN A 187 5.29 0.56 -8.31
C GLN A 187 4.83 -0.57 -7.38
N TYR A 188 3.90 -0.27 -6.48
CA TYR A 188 3.19 -1.28 -5.72
C TYR A 188 2.17 -2.02 -6.60
N VAL A 189 2.19 -3.34 -6.53
CA VAL A 189 1.24 -4.23 -7.20
C VAL A 189 0.48 -5.03 -6.16
N LYS A 190 -0.83 -5.16 -6.39
CA LYS A 190 -1.70 -5.99 -5.55
C LYS A 190 -1.27 -7.45 -5.68
N ARG A 191 -0.95 -8.09 -4.56
CA ARG A 191 -0.55 -9.51 -4.49
C ARG A 191 -1.76 -10.42 -4.35
N PHE A 192 -2.73 -10.01 -3.54
CA PHE A 192 -4.01 -10.69 -3.40
C PHE A 192 -5.08 -9.74 -2.86
N SER A 193 -6.33 -10.16 -3.04
CA SER A 193 -7.50 -9.67 -2.34
C SER A 193 -8.29 -10.90 -1.85
N TYR A 194 -8.91 -10.80 -0.68
CA TYR A 194 -9.91 -11.77 -0.25
C TYR A 194 -10.93 -11.14 0.70
N ARG A 195 -12.15 -11.69 0.69
CA ARG A 195 -13.16 -11.34 1.68
C ARG A 195 -12.99 -12.17 2.93
N THR A 196 -13.08 -11.55 4.10
CA THR A 196 -13.05 -12.26 5.39
C THR A 196 -14.13 -13.33 5.47
N SER A 197 -13.85 -14.42 6.19
CA SER A 197 -14.79 -15.54 6.36
C SER A 197 -15.88 -15.24 7.39
N LYS A 198 -15.65 -14.27 8.26
CA LYS A 198 -16.58 -13.78 9.28
C LYS A 198 -16.67 -12.26 9.24
N ARG A 199 -17.69 -11.74 9.92
CA ARG A 199 -17.86 -10.32 10.14
C ARG A 199 -17.02 -9.86 11.34
N TYR A 200 -16.59 -8.61 11.29
CA TYR A 200 -15.90 -7.91 12.37
C TYR A 200 -16.65 -6.63 12.69
N ASP A 201 -16.73 -6.27 13.98
CA ASP A 201 -17.00 -4.88 14.32
C ASP A 201 -15.75 -4.03 14.05
N ARG A 202 -15.91 -2.72 14.15
CA ARG A 202 -14.80 -1.77 14.01
C ARG A 202 -13.69 -1.96 15.06
N GLY A 203 -13.98 -2.63 16.18
CA GLY A 203 -13.09 -2.74 17.33
C GLY A 203 -12.73 -1.39 17.97
N GLU A 204 -11.90 -1.47 19.02
CA GLU A 204 -11.12 -0.33 19.51
C GLU A 204 -9.70 -0.43 18.93
N GLY A 205 -9.25 0.59 18.20
CA GLY A 205 -7.93 0.61 17.54
C GLY A 205 -8.00 0.66 16.01
N ALA A 206 -6.85 0.80 15.35
CA ALA A 206 -6.75 1.01 13.90
C ALA A 206 -6.35 -0.24 13.09
N ASP A 207 -6.18 -1.39 13.77
CA ASP A 207 -5.68 -2.64 13.19
C ASP A 207 -6.36 -3.90 13.77
N HIS A 208 -7.59 -3.79 14.27
CA HIS A 208 -8.33 -4.91 14.87
C HIS A 208 -8.53 -6.09 13.90
N VAL A 209 -9.09 -5.82 12.73
CA VAL A 209 -9.34 -6.78 11.65
C VAL A 209 -8.03 -7.32 11.12
N LEU A 210 -7.05 -6.45 10.86
CA LEU A 210 -5.73 -6.87 10.36
C LEU A 210 -4.97 -7.74 11.35
N THR A 211 -5.11 -7.48 12.65
CA THR A 211 -4.53 -8.33 13.70
C THR A 211 -5.18 -9.70 13.72
N ALA A 212 -6.51 -9.77 13.65
CA ALA A 212 -7.25 -11.04 13.64
C ALA A 212 -6.96 -11.87 12.38
N GLU A 213 -6.84 -11.23 11.22
CA GLU A 213 -6.61 -11.87 9.92
C GLU A 213 -5.11 -12.12 9.64
N ARG A 214 -4.20 -11.67 10.50
CA ARG A 214 -2.75 -11.76 10.29
C ARG A 214 -2.25 -13.16 9.90
N PRO A 215 -2.68 -14.27 10.54
CA PRO A 215 -2.23 -15.61 10.14
C PRO A 215 -2.58 -15.96 8.69
N GLU A 216 -3.78 -15.59 8.23
CA GLU A 216 -4.24 -15.85 6.86
C GLU A 216 -3.51 -14.96 5.84
N ILE A 217 -3.30 -13.69 6.17
CA ILE A 217 -2.52 -12.75 5.36
C ILE A 217 -1.09 -13.28 5.17
N LEU A 218 -0.43 -13.72 6.25
CA LEU A 218 0.92 -14.30 6.19
C LEU A 218 0.95 -15.60 5.38
N ARG A 219 -0.06 -16.47 5.52
CA ARG A 219 -0.18 -17.70 4.73
C ARG A 219 -0.25 -17.40 3.23
N ARG A 220 -1.06 -16.41 2.84
CA ARG A 220 -1.19 -15.98 1.42
C ARG A 220 0.08 -15.32 0.90
N LEU A 221 0.74 -14.49 1.70
CA LEU A 221 2.04 -13.89 1.33
C LEU A 221 3.11 -14.97 1.11
N ALA A 222 3.09 -16.05 1.88
CA ALA A 222 4.02 -17.17 1.70
C ALA A 222 3.71 -18.02 0.47
N ALA A 223 2.42 -18.20 0.13
CA ALA A 223 1.98 -18.98 -1.04
C ALA A 223 2.20 -18.27 -2.37
N GLY A 224 2.31 -16.94 -2.37
CA GLY A 224 2.58 -16.12 -3.55
C GLY A 224 4.06 -15.86 -3.82
N LYS A 225 4.97 -16.62 -3.21
CA LYS A 225 6.41 -16.61 -3.50
C LYS A 225 6.75 -17.41 -4.75
#